data_AF-A0A196SCS8-F1
#
_entry.id   AF-A0A196SCS8-F1
#
_cell.length_a   1.000
_cell.length_b   1.000
_cell.length_c   1.000
_cell.angle_alpha   90.00
_cell.angle_beta   90.00
_cell.angle_gamma   90.00
#
_symmetry.space_group_name_H-M   'P 1'
#
loop_
_entity.id
_entity.type
_entity.pdbx_description
1 polymer ?
#
loop_
_entity_poly.entity_id
_entity_poly.type
_entity_poly.pdbx_seq_one_letter_code
_entity_poly.pdbx_strand_id
1 'polypeptide(L)'
;MPIHYYQVVGRRLPTETDPEPEIYRMRLFAPNPVTAKSRYWYFMHRLEKMKKGTGEILSVNEIHEQDKEVKNYGIWLRYNSRSGTHNMYKEYRDTS
;
A
#
# COMPACT_ATOMS: atom_id res chain seq x y z
N MET A 1 -2.70 -0.26 -18.40
CA MET A 1 -3.77 -0.67 -17.47
C MET A 1 -3.97 0.47 -16.49
N PRO A 2 -5.22 0.90 -16.25
CA PRO A 2 -5.51 1.93 -15.25
C PRO A 2 -4.99 1.46 -13.88
N ILE A 3 -4.44 2.41 -13.12
CA ILE A 3 -3.95 2.17 -11.77
C ILE A 3 -4.88 2.89 -10.80
N HIS A 4 -5.25 2.20 -9.72
CA HIS A 4 -6.18 2.69 -8.73
C HIS A 4 -5.47 2.87 -7.40
N TYR A 5 -5.91 3.85 -6.63
CA TYR A 5 -5.34 4.13 -5.32
C TYR A 5 -6.18 3.46 -4.24
N TYR A 6 -5.56 2.56 -3.47
CA TYR A 6 -6.24 1.80 -2.43
C TYR A 6 -5.69 2.13 -1.05
N GLN A 7 -6.59 2.19 -0.09
CA GLN A 7 -6.30 2.09 1.33
C GLN A 7 -6.63 0.68 1.81
N VAL A 8 -5.61 -0.05 2.23
CA VAL A 8 -5.75 -1.39 2.83
C VAL A 8 -5.46 -1.28 4.32
N VAL A 9 -6.38 -1.76 5.14
CA VAL A 9 -6.25 -1.82 6.60
C VAL A 9 -6.21 -3.27 7.02
N GLY A 10 -5.23 -3.64 7.84
CA GLY A 10 -5.09 -4.99 8.36
C GLY A 10 -4.37 -5.01 9.70
N ARG A 11 -4.45 -6.16 10.37
CA ARG A 11 -3.87 -6.38 11.69
C ARG A 11 -3.44 -7.83 11.84
N ARG A 12 -2.69 -8.14 12.90
CA ARG A 12 -2.46 -9.53 13.32
C ARG A 12 -3.75 -10.14 13.86
N LEU A 13 -3.84 -11.46 13.83
CA LEU A 13 -4.94 -12.15 14.49
C LEU A 13 -4.80 -11.96 16.02
N PRO A 14 -5.88 -11.61 16.73
CA PRO A 14 -5.88 -11.55 18.19
C PRO A 14 -5.43 -12.88 18.81
N THR A 15 -4.62 -12.80 19.86
CA THR A 15 -4.15 -13.96 20.63
C THR A 15 -4.41 -13.74 22.12
N GLU A 16 -4.35 -14.79 22.94
CA GLU A 16 -4.51 -14.65 24.40
C GLU A 16 -3.49 -13.68 25.03
N THR A 17 -2.30 -13.62 24.44
CA THR A 17 -1.22 -12.72 24.88
C THR A 17 -1.37 -11.29 24.35
N ASP A 18 -2.08 -11.11 23.23
CA ASP A 18 -2.29 -9.82 22.58
C ASP A 18 -3.71 -9.78 21.98
N PRO A 19 -4.73 -9.43 22.79
CA PRO A 19 -6.13 -9.44 22.35
C PRO A 19 -6.47 -8.26 21.44
N GLU A 20 -5.69 -7.17 21.50
CA GLU A 20 -5.91 -5.94 20.73
C GLU A 20 -4.68 -5.59 19.88
N PRO A 21 -4.37 -6.39 18.85
CA PRO A 21 -3.18 -6.17 18.05
C PRO A 21 -3.27 -4.86 17.26
N GLU A 22 -2.10 -4.24 17.04
CA GLU A 22 -1.97 -3.00 16.30
C GLU A 22 -2.57 -3.09 14.88
N ILE A 23 -3.23 -2.01 14.48
CA ILE A 23 -3.87 -1.88 13.17
C ILE A 23 -2.96 -1.09 12.24
N TYR A 24 -2.57 -1.70 11.13
CA TYR A 24 -1.78 -1.07 10.09
C TYR A 24 -2.64 -0.60 8.94
N ARG A 25 -2.42 0.65 8.52
CA ARG A 25 -3.05 1.24 7.33
C ARG A 25 -1.98 1.52 6.28
N MET A 26 -2.15 0.95 5.09
CA MET A 26 -1.28 1.16 3.95
C MET A 26 -2.04 1.80 2.81
N ARG A 27 -1.44 2.83 2.21
CA ARG A 27 -1.90 3.39 0.94
C ARG A 27 -1.01 2.86 -0.17
N LEU A 28 -1.60 2.28 -1.19
CA LEU A 28 -0.87 1.63 -2.28
C LEU A 28 -1.61 1.76 -3.61
N PHE A 29 -0.86 1.69 -4.69
CA PHE A 29 -1.39 1.71 -6.05
C PHE A 29 -1.46 0.29 -6.61
N ALA A 30 -2.61 -0.10 -7.16
CA ALA A 30 -2.83 -1.41 -7.76
C ALA A 30 -3.90 -1.35 -8.86
N PRO A 31 -3.91 -2.30 -9.81
CA PRO A 31 -4.92 -2.33 -10.88
C PRO A 31 -6.30 -2.82 -10.41
N ASN A 32 -6.39 -3.53 -9.28
CA ASN A 32 -7.63 -4.09 -8.74
C ASN A 32 -7.45 -4.44 -7.24
N PRO A 33 -8.55 -4.66 -6.49
CA PRO A 33 -8.49 -4.95 -5.05
C PRO A 33 -7.77 -6.26 -4.71
N VAL A 34 -7.77 -7.26 -5.60
CA VAL A 34 -7.05 -8.53 -5.36
C VAL A 34 -5.54 -8.29 -5.36
N THR A 35 -5.04 -7.54 -6.33
CA THR A 35 -3.64 -7.17 -6.43
C THR A 35 -3.24 -6.24 -5.28
N ALA A 36 -4.15 -5.37 -4.84
CA ALA A 36 -3.95 -4.52 -3.67
C ALA A 36 -3.70 -5.34 -2.39
N LYS A 37 -4.54 -6.36 -2.13
CA LYS A 37 -4.35 -7.29 -1.00
C LYS A 37 -3.02 -8.04 -1.09
N SER A 38 -2.64 -8.49 -2.27
CA SER A 38 -1.35 -9.19 -2.49
C SER A 38 -0.14 -8.27 -2.19
N ARG A 39 -0.17 -7.03 -2.71
CA ARG A 39 0.86 -6.02 -2.45
C ARG A 39 0.95 -5.65 -0.97
N TYR A 40 -0.18 -5.51 -0.29
CA TYR A 40 -0.22 -5.27 1.16
C TYR A 40 0.56 -6.35 1.92
N TRP A 41 0.27 -7.63 1.67
CA TRP A 41 0.98 -8.73 2.32
C TRP A 41 2.47 -8.78 1.99
N TYR A 42 2.85 -8.45 0.75
CA TYR A 42 4.25 -8.33 0.36
C TYR A 42 5.01 -7.31 1.22
N PHE A 43 4.42 -6.13 1.46
CA PHE A 43 5.05 -5.11 2.29
C PHE A 43 4.99 -5.43 3.78
N MET A 44 3.87 -5.95 4.28
CA MET A 44 3.72 -6.31 5.69
C MET A 44 4.63 -7.44 6.11
N HIS A 45 4.95 -8.38 5.21
CA HIS A 45 5.95 -9.39 5.47
C HIS A 45 7.36 -8.79 5.64
N ARG A 46 7.69 -7.75 4.88
CA ARG A 46 9.01 -7.09 4.90
C ARG A 46 9.17 -6.09 6.05
N LEU A 47 8.11 -5.40 6.42
CA LEU A 47 8.12 -4.36 7.46
C LEU A 47 7.83 -4.94 8.85
N GLU A 48 6.70 -5.64 9.00
CA GLU A 48 6.18 -6.08 10.30
C GLU A 48 6.28 -7.59 10.54
N LYS A 49 6.98 -8.31 9.64
CA LYS A 49 7.08 -9.78 9.63
C LYS A 49 5.73 -10.50 9.67
N MET A 50 4.66 -9.81 9.28
CA MET A 50 3.29 -10.31 9.31
C MET A 50 2.98 -11.09 8.03
N LYS A 51 2.38 -12.27 8.16
CA LYS A 51 1.98 -13.13 7.03
C LYS A 51 0.46 -13.18 6.91
N LYS A 52 -0.03 -13.53 5.73
CA LYS A 52 -1.46 -13.73 5.46
C LYS A 52 -2.12 -14.77 6.38
N GLY A 53 -1.38 -15.78 6.84
CA GLY A 53 -1.90 -16.80 7.75
C GLY A 53 -1.98 -16.36 9.22
N THR A 54 -1.22 -15.34 9.62
CA THR A 54 -1.14 -14.85 11.01
C THR A 54 -1.81 -13.48 11.18
N GLY A 55 -2.50 -12.99 10.15
CA GLY A 55 -3.12 -11.68 10.15
C GLY A 55 -4.32 -11.65 9.23
N GLU A 56 -5.13 -10.62 9.38
CA GLU A 56 -6.34 -10.39 8.61
C GLU A 56 -6.36 -8.99 8.01
N ILE A 57 -7.06 -8.87 6.88
CA ILE A 57 -7.36 -7.57 6.28
C ILE A 57 -8.75 -7.17 6.74
N LEU A 58 -8.83 -6.05 7.44
CA LEU A 58 -10.08 -5.50 7.97
C LEU A 58 -10.88 -4.78 6.88
N SER A 59 -10.21 -4.00 6.04
CA SER A 59 -10.88 -3.27 4.95
C SER A 59 -9.96 -3.03 3.76
N VAL A 60 -10.59 -2.92 2.59
CA VAL A 60 -9.96 -2.49 1.34
C VAL A 60 -10.86 -1.45 0.72
N ASN A 61 -10.42 -0.19 0.75
CA ASN A 61 -11.19 0.94 0.27
C ASN A 61 -10.45 1.57 -0.91
N GLU A 62 -11.15 1.85 -2.00
CA GLU A 62 -10.62 2.63 -3.11
C GLU A 62 -10.75 4.12 -2.81
N ILE A 63 -9.65 4.85 -2.92
CA ILE A 63 -9.61 6.30 -2.76
C ILE A 63 -9.65 6.92 -4.15
N HIS A 64 -10.60 7.83 -4.33
CA HIS A 64 -10.72 8.63 -5.53
C HIS A 64 -10.29 10.06 -5.22
N GLU A 65 -9.60 10.70 -6.15
CA GLU A 65 -9.26 12.12 -6.05
C GLU A 65 -10.55 12.94 -6.06
N GLN A 66 -10.67 13.90 -5.11
CA GLN A 66 -11.89 14.68 -4.94
C GLN A 66 -12.00 15.81 -5.97
N ASP A 67 -10.88 16.50 -6.22
CA ASP A 67 -10.84 17.64 -7.13
C ASP A 67 -10.27 17.24 -8.47
N LYS A 68 -10.86 17.76 -9.55
CA LYS A 68 -10.36 17.56 -10.92
C LYS A 68 -9.38 18.65 -11.37
N GLU A 69 -8.80 19.37 -10.41
CA GLU A 69 -7.84 20.42 -10.69
C GLU A 69 -6.46 19.84 -11.00
N VAL A 70 -5.67 20.56 -11.80
CA VAL A 70 -4.30 20.16 -12.13
C VAL A 70 -3.40 20.43 -10.93
N LYS A 71 -2.81 19.36 -10.37
CA LYS A 71 -1.92 19.40 -9.21
C LYS A 71 -0.51 18.94 -9.61
N ASN A 72 0.49 19.34 -8.81
CA ASN A 72 1.85 18.84 -8.93
C ASN A 72 2.05 17.74 -7.87
N TYR A 73 2.34 16.52 -8.30
CA TYR A 73 2.55 15.35 -7.45
C TYR A 73 4.04 15.00 -7.38
N GLY A 74 4.60 15.01 -6.16
CA GLY A 74 5.92 14.47 -5.88
C GLY A 74 5.84 12.99 -5.54
N ILE A 75 6.62 12.15 -6.22
CA ILE A 75 6.68 10.71 -5.99
C ILE A 75 8.10 10.32 -5.59
N TRP A 76 8.21 9.75 -4.39
CA TRP A 76 9.42 9.09 -3.92
C TRP A 76 9.30 7.61 -4.25
N LEU A 77 10.26 7.09 -5.00
CA LEU A 77 10.27 5.69 -5.40
C LEU A 77 11.64 5.06 -5.16
N ARG A 78 11.61 3.77 -4.88
CA ARG A 78 12.80 2.92 -4.87
C ARG A 78 12.61 1.85 -5.94
N TYR A 79 13.57 1.73 -6.84
CA TYR A 79 13.53 0.75 -7.92
C TYR A 79 14.85 -0.02 -8.05
N ASN A 80 14.79 -1.20 -8.66
CA ASN A 80 15.96 -1.99 -8.99
C ASN A 80 16.32 -1.78 -10.46
N SER A 81 17.55 -1.34 -10.71
CA SER A 81 18.18 -1.32 -12.04
C SER A 81 18.91 -2.65 -12.28
N ARG A 82 19.58 -2.78 -13.44
CA ARG A 82 20.44 -3.94 -13.73
C ARG A 82 21.66 -4.01 -12.82
N SER A 83 22.07 -2.89 -12.23
CA SER A 83 23.31 -2.76 -11.45
C SER A 83 23.08 -2.54 -9.95
N GLY A 84 21.85 -2.30 -9.50
CA GLY A 84 21.57 -2.12 -8.07
C GLY A 84 20.21 -1.51 -7.75
N THR A 85 20.00 -1.15 -6.48
CA THR A 85 18.78 -0.50 -5.99
C THR A 85 19.01 1.00 -5.83
N HIS A 86 18.11 1.82 -6.39
CA HIS A 86 18.23 3.28 -6.38
C HIS A 86 16.97 3.92 -5.81
N ASN A 87 17.15 4.99 -5.03
CA ASN A 87 16.07 5.87 -4.62
C ASN A 87 15.99 7.03 -5.62
N MET A 88 14.77 7.46 -5.95
CA MET A 88 14.50 8.53 -6.90
C MET A 88 13.34 9.38 -6.38
N TYR A 89 13.44 10.68 -6.60
CA TYR A 89 12.33 11.62 -6.47
C TYR A 89 11.95 12.11 -7.86
N LYS A 90 10.65 12.19 -8.16
CA LYS A 90 10.16 12.72 -9.43
C LYS A 90 8.84 13.43 -9.26
N GLU A 91 8.67 14.53 -9.98
CA GLU A 91 7.44 15.31 -10.00
C GLU A 91 6.65 15.06 -11.29
N TYR A 92 5.33 15.10 -11.16
CA TYR A 92 4.37 14.95 -12.26
C TYR A 92 3.27 16.00 -12.11
N ARG A 93 2.78 16.53 -13.23
CA ARG A 93 1.66 17.46 -13.27
C ARG A 93 0.47 16.76 -13.91
N ASP A 94 -0.57 16.47 -13.12
CA ASP A 94 -1.73 15.68 -13.54
C ASP A 94 -2.98 16.07 -12.73
N THR A 95 -4.13 15.49 -13.05
CA THR A 95 -5.39 15.64 -12.31
C THR A 95 -5.66 14.49 -11.33
N SER A 96 -4.93 13.37 -11.40
CA SER A 96 -5.11 12.18 -10.54
C SER A 96 -3.89 11.28 -10.51
#